data_AF-A0A2D9CL97-F1
#
_entry.id   AF-A0A2D9CL97-F1
#
_cell.length_a   1.000
_cell.length_b   1.000
_cell.length_c   1.000
_cell.angle_alpha   90.00
_cell.angle_beta   90.00
_cell.angle_gamma   90.00
#
_symmetry.space_group_name_H-M   'P 1'
#
loop_
_entity.id
_entity.type
_entity.pdbx_description
1 polymer ?
#
loop_
_entity_poly.entity_id
_entity_poly.type
_entity_poly.pdbx_seq_one_letter_code
_entity_poly.pdbx_strand_id
1 'polypeptide(L)'
;MFTVEFEKDYSVVTSMDEKNNFDDIEMYLENNGVVFLRQYVEEIDTHQVIEISYKQLLDLWSSMRQTEGLFKIELIEKEKR
;
A
#
# COMPACT_ATOMS: atom_id res chain seq x y z
N MET A 1 8.78 1.81 -11.93
CA MET A 1 9.91 1.93 -10.97
C MET A 1 9.39 2.35 -9.59
N PHE A 2 10.15 2.17 -8.51
CA PHE A 2 9.70 2.59 -7.17
C PHE A 2 10.84 3.04 -6.25
N THR A 3 10.52 3.88 -5.27
CA THR A 3 11.40 4.32 -4.17
C THR A 3 10.79 3.92 -2.82
N VAL A 4 11.63 3.86 -1.78
CA VAL A 4 11.21 3.60 -0.40
C VAL A 4 11.95 4.57 0.51
N GLU A 5 11.20 5.34 1.29
CA GLU A 5 11.73 6.35 2.21
C GLU A 5 11.18 6.09 3.62
N PHE A 6 12.05 6.20 4.62
CA PHE A 6 11.71 5.98 6.01
C PHE A 6 11.71 7.31 6.74
N GLU A 7 10.57 7.68 7.29
CA GLU A 7 10.39 8.83 8.18
C GLU A 7 10.27 8.36 9.62
N LYS A 8 10.25 9.30 10.56
CA LYS A 8 10.19 8.97 11.99
C LYS A 8 8.95 8.15 12.37
N ASP A 9 7.80 8.50 11.78
CA ASP A 9 6.49 8.00 12.20
C ASP A 9 5.79 7.14 11.14
N TYR A 10 6.33 7.09 9.91
CA TYR A 10 5.81 6.31 8.79
C TYR A 10 6.92 5.98 7.79
N SER A 11 6.64 5.09 6.85
CA SER A 11 7.44 4.93 5.62
C SER A 11 6.58 5.23 4.40
N VAL A 12 7.16 5.86 3.38
CA VAL A 12 6.49 6.13 2.11
C VAL A 12 7.13 5.33 0.97
N VAL A 13 6.30 4.70 0.15
CA VAL A 13 6.70 4.02 -1.07
C VAL A 13 6.05 4.75 -2.23
N THR A 14 6.86 5.27 -3.16
CA THR A 14 6.36 5.90 -4.38
C THR A 14 6.60 4.95 -5.54
N SER A 15 5.55 4.61 -6.29
CA SER A 15 5.63 3.80 -7.50
C SER A 15 5.26 4.64 -8.71
N MET A 16 6.21 4.78 -9.63
CA MET A 16 6.05 5.54 -10.87
C MET A 16 5.78 4.61 -12.06
N ASP A 17 4.80 4.95 -12.89
CA ASP A 17 4.53 4.22 -14.13
C ASP A 17 5.54 4.58 -15.21
N GLU A 18 6.42 3.63 -15.54
CA GLU A 18 7.48 3.83 -16.53
C GLU A 18 6.96 4.07 -17.95
N LYS A 19 5.69 3.75 -18.21
CA LYS A 19 5.04 3.99 -19.50
C LYS A 19 4.15 5.23 -19.52
N ASN A 20 4.01 5.93 -18.39
CA ASN A 20 3.23 7.16 -18.26
C ASN A 20 1.76 7.02 -18.75
N ASN A 21 1.13 5.88 -18.49
CA ASN A 21 -0.31 5.65 -18.72
C ASN A 21 -1.15 5.93 -17.47
N PHE A 22 -0.54 5.91 -16.30
CA PHE A 22 -1.17 6.17 -15.00
C PHE A 22 -0.28 7.12 -14.20
N ASP A 23 -0.86 7.98 -13.37
CA ASP A 23 -0.06 8.82 -12.48
C ASP A 23 0.60 7.99 -11.39
N ASP A 24 1.59 8.60 -10.74
CA ASP A 24 2.35 7.98 -9.67
C ASP A 24 1.47 7.74 -8.44
N ILE A 25 1.73 6.63 -7.75
CA ILE A 25 1.03 6.27 -6.52
C ILE A 25 1.99 6.28 -5.33
N GLU A 26 1.54 6.87 -4.23
CA GLU A 26 2.24 6.91 -2.96
C GLU A 26 1.51 6.01 -1.96
N MET A 27 2.26 5.13 -1.28
CA MET A 27 1.78 4.33 -0.17
C MET A 27 2.48 4.77 1.12
N TYR A 28 1.71 5.32 2.05
CA TYR A 28 2.17 5.64 3.40
C TYR A 28 1.80 4.48 4.33
N LEU A 29 2.80 3.92 5.01
CA LEU A 29 2.64 2.91 6.05
C LEU A 29 2.96 3.55 7.41
N GLU A 30 1.91 3.81 8.18
CA GLU A 30 2.01 4.41 9.52
C GLU A 30 2.40 3.35 10.56
N ASN A 31 3.09 3.79 11.63
CA ASN A 31 3.50 2.91 12.73
C ASN A 31 2.33 2.26 13.49
N ASN A 32 1.11 2.78 13.36
CA ASN A 32 -0.11 2.24 13.98
C ASN A 32 -0.81 1.18 13.10
N GLY A 33 -0.25 0.83 11.93
CA GLY A 33 -0.82 -0.15 11.02
C GLY A 33 -1.92 0.40 10.09
N VAL A 34 -2.13 1.72 10.06
CA VAL A 34 -2.92 2.39 9.02
C VAL A 34 -2.05 2.53 7.76
N VAL A 35 -2.67 2.34 6.61
CA VAL A 35 -2.04 2.52 5.30
C VAL A 35 -2.87 3.51 4.50
N PHE A 36 -2.21 4.51 3.92
CA PHE A 36 -2.82 5.41 2.95
C PHE A 36 -2.26 5.14 1.56
N LEU A 37 -3.14 4.99 0.57
CA LEU A 37 -2.78 5.03 -0.84
C LEU A 37 -3.25 6.37 -1.40
N ARG A 38 -2.33 7.10 -2.02
CA ARG A 38 -2.55 8.47 -2.48
C ARG A 38 -2.06 8.64 -3.91
N GLN A 39 -2.84 9.37 -4.70
CA GLN A 39 -2.50 9.78 -6.06
C GLN A 39 -2.96 11.23 -6.25
N TYR A 40 -2.11 12.06 -6.87
CA TYR A 40 -2.52 13.39 -7.29
C TYR A 40 -3.32 13.30 -8.59
N VAL A 41 -4.45 13.99 -8.65
CA VAL A 41 -5.31 14.01 -9.84
C VAL A 41 -5.39 15.45 -10.34
N GLU A 42 -4.75 15.71 -11.49
CA GLU A 42 -4.59 17.06 -12.04
C GLU A 42 -5.94 17.71 -12.37
N GLU A 43 -6.92 16.94 -12.85
CA GLU A 43 -8.22 17.47 -13.29
C GLU A 43 -9.02 18.11 -12.16
N ILE A 44 -8.81 17.65 -10.93
CA ILE A 44 -9.49 18.14 -9.73
C ILE A 44 -8.56 18.87 -8.76
N ASP A 45 -7.29 19.05 -9.15
CA ASP A 45 -6.24 19.76 -8.40
C ASP A 45 -6.14 19.30 -6.94
N THR A 46 -6.27 17.99 -6.71
CA THR A 46 -6.24 17.42 -5.37
C THR A 46 -5.79 15.97 -5.36
N HIS A 47 -5.49 15.48 -4.16
CA HIS A 47 -5.16 14.09 -3.93
C HIS A 47 -6.43 13.27 -3.68
N GLN A 48 -6.53 12.14 -4.39
CA GLN A 48 -7.43 11.07 -4.00
C GLN A 48 -6.69 10.16 -3.02
N VAL A 49 -7.36 9.83 -1.92
CA VAL A 49 -6.77 9.04 -0.82
C VAL A 49 -7.70 7.90 -0.47
N ILE A 50 -7.12 6.71 -0.32
CA ILE A 50 -7.78 5.54 0.24
C ILE A 50 -7.08 5.18 1.54
N GLU A 51 -7.86 5.05 2.61
CA GLU A 51 -7.39 4.56 3.91
C GLU A 51 -7.75 3.08 4.07
N ILE A 52 -6.76 2.25 4.36
CA ILE A 52 -6.95 0.82 4.63
C ILE A 52 -6.11 0.39 5.84
N SER A 53 -6.46 -0.75 6.42
CA SER A 53 -5.59 -1.41 7.40
C SER A 53 -4.42 -2.12 6.71
N TYR A 54 -3.31 -2.29 7.43
CA TYR A 54 -2.19 -3.13 7.02
C TYR A 54 -2.63 -4.56 6.63
N LYS A 55 -3.64 -5.09 7.33
CA LYS A 55 -4.21 -6.41 7.00
C LYS A 55 -4.87 -6.43 5.61
N GLN A 56 -5.62 -5.40 5.25
CA GLN A 56 -6.22 -5.28 3.92
C GLN A 56 -5.15 -5.14 2.83
N LEU A 57 -4.05 -4.42 3.10
CA LEU A 57 -2.90 -4.37 2.17
C LEU A 57 -2.33 -5.78 1.93
N LEU A 58 -2.14 -6.57 2.99
CA LEU A 58 -1.65 -7.95 2.86
C LEU A 58 -2.63 -8.85 2.09
N ASP A 59 -3.93 -8.67 2.29
CA ASP A 59 -4.98 -9.40 1.56
C ASP A 59 -4.90 -9.09 0.07
N LEU A 60 -4.81 -7.80 -0.32
CA LEU A 60 -4.64 -7.38 -1.71
C LEU A 60 -3.36 -7.93 -2.33
N TRP A 61 -2.22 -7.79 -1.65
CA TRP A 61 -0.94 -8.29 -2.14
C TRP A 61 -0.94 -9.80 -2.35
N SER A 62 -1.47 -10.56 -1.38
CA SER A 62 -1.48 -12.02 -1.45
C SER A 62 -2.47 -12.55 -2.48
N SER A 63 -3.56 -11.80 -2.73
CA SER A 63 -4.58 -12.18 -3.72
C SER A 63 -4.01 -12.33 -5.14
N MET A 64 -2.94 -11.58 -5.49
CA MET A 64 -2.31 -11.59 -6.82
C MET A 64 -1.77 -12.98 -7.24
N ARG A 65 -1.67 -13.93 -6.30
CA ARG A 65 -1.16 -15.30 -6.54
C ARG A 65 -2.16 -16.39 -6.19
N GLN A 66 -3.43 -16.05 -5.95
CA GLN A 66 -4.47 -17.02 -5.62
C GLN A 66 -5.38 -17.28 -6.83
N THR A 67 -6.06 -18.43 -6.79
CA THR A 67 -7.18 -18.71 -7.69
C THR A 67 -8.46 -18.05 -7.18
N GLU A 68 -9.54 -18.15 -7.94
CA GLU A 68 -10.87 -17.77 -7.44
C GLU A 68 -11.23 -18.55 -6.16
N GLY A 69 -11.75 -17.86 -5.15
CA GLY A 69 -12.16 -18.46 -3.87
C GLY A 69 -12.17 -17.48 -2.71
N LEU A 70 -12.55 -17.98 -1.53
CA LEU A 70 -12.49 -17.25 -0.26
C LEU A 70 -11.21 -17.62 0.49
N PHE A 71 -10.37 -16.62 0.75
CA PHE A 71 -9.10 -16.80 1.46
C PHE A 71 -9.07 -15.90 2.70
N LYS A 72 -8.35 -16.35 3.72
CA LYS A 72 -8.09 -15.58 4.93
C LYS A 72 -6.61 -15.68 5.26
N ILE A 73 -5.92 -14.54 5.32
CA ILE A 73 -4.56 -14.47 5.85
C ILE A 73 -4.63 -14.41 7.37
N GLU A 74 -3.82 -15.24 8.04
CA GLU A 74 -3.59 -15.19 9.48
C GLU A 74 -2.13 -14.86 9.76
N LEU A 75 -1.91 -13.86 10.62
CA LEU A 75 -0.57 -13.49 11.08
C LEU A 75 -0.20 -14.43 12.22
N ILE A 76 0.89 -15.19 12.05
CA ILE A 76 1.41 -16.09 13.08
C ILE A 76 2.55 -15.34 13.79
N GLU A 77 2.35 -14.97 15.05
CA GLU A 77 3.43 -14.46 15.88
C GLU A 77 4.44 -15.58 16.12
N LYS A 78 5.71 -15.35 15.77
CA LYS A 78 6.78 -16.25 16.20
C LYS A 78 7.07 -15.96 17.67
N GLU A 79 6.87 -16.95 18.54
CA GLU A 79 7.39 -16.90 19.91
C GLU A 79 8.90 -16.60 19.85
N LYS A 80 9.33 -15.54 20.53
CA LYS A 80 10.74 -15.22 20.69
C LYS A 80 11.39 -16.36 21.48
N ARG A 81 12.25 -17.14 20.83
CA ARG A 81 13.16 -18.08 21.49
C ARG A 81 14.37 -17.35 22.06
#